data_AF-A0AB35HAI5-F1
#
_entry.id   AF-A0AB35HAI5-F1
#
_cell.length_a   1.000
_cell.length_b   1.000
_cell.length_c   1.000
_cell.angle_alpha   90.00
_cell.angle_beta   90.00
_cell.angle_gamma   90.00
#
_symmetry.space_group_name_H-M   'P 1'
#
loop_
_entity.id
_entity.type
_entity.pdbx_description
1 polymer ?
#
loop_
_entity_poly.entity_id
_entity_poly.type
_entity_poly.pdbx_seq_one_letter_code
_entity_poly.pdbx_strand_id
1 'polypeptide(L)'
;MQRKKIPIKVERLLYAESLGRCMNPSCNKVVITSTGDISEKAHIVEYSSSKDHDFNNLIILCPNCHTEFDKNNKFTKEEVKSWKDNRREFISKLFKTKFSNFESLKRELLPYFIENKMLFEQYYINGSIEQWISVETKLITNNEYIKMILQNNLEIFQRLDNKDYSNLHIIKQLIAHIDEFKNTRGDIEKARRIIYPKEVDSIFGITPIDSNDYFENVDSIEALMDLGIVKKCVLGIMKPYLILNDDTKLLLSDTPRLRQLCHDNHAFRRMNVRLKSLNFALSYILKQGESFYHLEDSLTVVQLRDYKIKFVYEYCLSKQYISSLEIINFDIIVNLHNWNGEGAISTDAHKLASKLGIVLYTMDDFYGFIKKI
;
A
#
# COMPACT_ATOMS: atom_id res chain seq x y z
N MET A 1 17.86 -32.89 -37.47
CA MET A 1 16.78 -32.79 -36.45
C MET A 1 16.70 -31.35 -35.98
N GLN A 2 15.51 -30.74 -36.04
CA GLN A 2 15.30 -29.36 -35.56
C GLN A 2 15.43 -29.32 -34.03
N ARG A 3 16.19 -28.35 -33.50
CA ARG A 3 16.35 -28.13 -32.05
C ARG A 3 14.97 -27.90 -31.43
N LYS A 4 14.64 -28.61 -30.35
CA LYS A 4 13.38 -28.37 -29.62
C LYS A 4 13.43 -26.97 -29.00
N LYS A 5 12.27 -26.34 -28.86
CA LYS A 5 12.18 -25.06 -28.14
C LYS A 5 12.39 -25.31 -26.64
N ILE A 6 13.06 -24.38 -25.96
CA ILE A 6 13.15 -24.42 -24.50
C ILE A 6 11.73 -24.25 -23.94
N PRO A 7 11.29 -25.07 -22.96
CA PRO A 7 9.97 -24.90 -22.37
C PRO A 7 9.80 -23.52 -21.74
N ILE A 8 8.66 -22.85 -21.97
CA ILE A 8 8.40 -21.48 -21.48
C ILE A 8 8.60 -21.35 -19.97
N LYS A 9 8.22 -22.37 -19.19
CA LYS A 9 8.43 -22.40 -17.74
C LYS A 9 9.91 -22.30 -17.36
N VAL A 10 10.78 -22.99 -18.10
CA VAL A 10 12.23 -22.94 -17.87
C VAL A 10 12.78 -21.56 -18.25
N GLU A 11 12.31 -20.99 -19.37
CA GLU A 11 12.73 -19.64 -19.77
C GLU A 11 12.40 -18.59 -18.71
N ARG A 12 11.17 -18.60 -18.17
CA ARG A 12 10.77 -17.67 -17.11
C ARG A 12 11.59 -17.82 -15.83
N LEU A 13 11.93 -19.06 -15.45
CA LEU A 13 12.82 -19.30 -14.31
C LEU A 13 14.22 -18.74 -14.55
N LEU A 14 14.76 -18.85 -15.78
CA LEU A 14 16.06 -18.27 -16.12
C LEU A 14 16.05 -16.75 -16.06
N TYR A 15 14.99 -16.13 -16.59
CA TYR A 15 14.83 -14.68 -16.51
C TYR A 15 14.72 -14.20 -15.06
N ALA A 16 13.94 -14.88 -14.23
CA ALA A 16 13.86 -14.61 -12.79
C ALA A 16 15.23 -14.73 -12.10
N GLU A 17 15.98 -15.81 -12.33
CA GLU A 17 17.34 -16.00 -11.75
C GLU A 17 18.33 -14.93 -12.26
N SER A 18 18.19 -14.47 -13.51
CA SER A 18 19.06 -13.45 -14.09
C SER A 18 18.88 -12.06 -13.50
N LEU A 19 17.72 -11.78 -12.88
CA LEU A 19 17.33 -10.43 -12.45
C LEU A 19 17.63 -9.35 -13.51
N GLY A 20 17.46 -9.69 -14.80
CA GLY A 20 17.65 -8.77 -15.92
C GLY A 20 19.09 -8.52 -16.36
N ARG A 21 20.06 -9.28 -15.82
CA ARG A 21 21.50 -9.04 -16.02
C ARG A 21 22.24 -10.27 -16.52
N CYS A 22 23.29 -10.03 -17.31
CA CYS A 22 24.25 -11.06 -17.72
C CYS A 22 24.81 -11.76 -16.48
N MET A 23 24.78 -13.09 -16.47
CA MET A 23 25.16 -13.89 -15.31
C MET A 23 26.67 -14.10 -15.18
N ASN A 24 27.47 -13.70 -16.18
CA ASN A 24 28.93 -13.59 -16.01
C ASN A 24 29.24 -12.54 -14.92
N PRO A 25 29.88 -12.93 -13.78
CA PRO A 25 30.13 -12.05 -12.65
C PRO A 25 30.98 -10.82 -12.99
N SER A 26 31.91 -10.94 -13.95
CA SER A 26 32.77 -9.83 -14.39
C SER A 26 32.08 -8.87 -15.36
N CYS A 27 30.93 -9.26 -15.92
CA CYS A 27 30.17 -8.43 -16.87
C CYS A 27 29.00 -7.71 -16.18
N ASN A 28 28.07 -8.48 -15.60
CA ASN A 28 26.86 -8.00 -14.91
C ASN A 28 26.02 -6.92 -15.64
N LYS A 29 26.19 -6.80 -16.96
CA LYS A 29 25.49 -5.81 -17.80
C LYS A 29 23.99 -6.07 -17.77
N VAL A 30 23.18 -5.00 -17.75
CA VAL A 30 21.73 -5.10 -17.97
C VAL A 30 21.49 -5.59 -19.39
N VAL A 31 20.78 -6.71 -19.53
CA VAL A 31 20.48 -7.35 -20.82
C VAL A 31 18.99 -7.35 -21.15
N ILE A 32 18.13 -7.14 -20.16
CA ILE A 32 16.69 -7.03 -20.31
C ILE A 32 16.28 -5.63 -19.89
N THR A 33 15.73 -4.86 -20.83
CA THR A 33 15.12 -3.55 -20.57
C THR A 33 13.70 -3.50 -21.11
N SER A 34 12.98 -2.43 -20.79
CA SER A 34 11.69 -2.12 -21.39
C SER A 34 11.76 -1.75 -22.88
N THR A 35 12.95 -1.45 -23.40
CA THR A 35 13.19 -1.01 -24.78
C THR A 35 13.82 -2.08 -25.67
N GLY A 36 14.21 -3.22 -25.10
CA GLY A 36 14.78 -4.33 -25.83
C GLY A 36 15.41 -5.39 -24.93
N ASP A 37 15.23 -6.64 -25.33
CA ASP A 37 15.90 -7.79 -24.73
C ASP A 37 17.07 -8.22 -25.62
N ILE A 38 18.29 -8.02 -25.14
CA ILE A 38 19.52 -8.49 -25.80
C ILE A 38 20.08 -9.77 -25.13
N SER A 39 19.31 -10.37 -24.22
CA SER A 39 19.73 -11.55 -23.50
C SER A 39 19.76 -12.78 -24.43
N GLU A 40 20.77 -13.61 -24.23
CA GLU A 40 20.91 -14.88 -24.94
C GLU A 40 20.91 -16.03 -23.94
N LYS A 41 20.16 -17.09 -24.28
CA LYS A 41 20.04 -18.32 -23.49
C LYS A 41 21.12 -19.30 -23.96
N ALA A 42 22.21 -19.39 -23.21
CA ALA A 42 23.32 -20.28 -23.51
C ALA A 42 23.15 -21.63 -22.80
N HIS A 43 23.54 -22.71 -23.49
CA HIS A 43 23.62 -24.06 -22.92
C HIS A 43 25.01 -24.28 -22.33
N ILE A 44 25.12 -24.57 -21.03
CA ILE A 44 26.42 -24.81 -20.38
C ILE A 44 27.06 -26.09 -20.97
N VAL A 45 26.25 -27.15 -21.10
CA VAL A 45 26.57 -28.34 -21.89
C VAL A 45 25.75 -28.29 -23.17
N GLU A 46 26.45 -28.22 -24.30
CA GLU A 46 25.87 -28.07 -25.64
C GLU A 46 24.68 -29.00 -25.89
N TYR A 47 23.60 -28.43 -26.45
CA TYR A 47 22.38 -29.17 -26.76
C TYR A 47 22.57 -30.28 -27.80
N SER A 48 23.51 -30.11 -28.73
CA SER A 48 23.88 -31.12 -29.74
C SER A 48 24.27 -32.45 -29.10
N SER A 49 24.95 -32.39 -27.95
CA SER A 49 25.46 -33.54 -27.21
C SER A 49 24.48 -34.06 -26.14
N SER A 50 23.84 -33.16 -25.40
CA SER A 50 23.02 -33.50 -24.23
C SER A 50 21.52 -33.63 -24.53
N LYS A 51 21.04 -32.92 -25.56
CA LYS A 51 19.60 -32.66 -25.80
C LYS A 51 18.88 -32.13 -24.55
N ASP A 52 19.61 -31.45 -23.67
CA ASP A 52 19.14 -31.06 -22.34
C ASP A 52 18.67 -29.60 -22.32
N HIS A 53 17.42 -29.39 -21.89
CA HIS A 53 16.82 -28.07 -21.65
C HIS A 53 16.54 -27.83 -20.16
N ASP A 54 17.18 -28.60 -19.28
CA ASP A 54 17.06 -28.39 -17.84
C ASP A 54 17.51 -26.98 -17.45
N PHE A 55 16.81 -26.42 -16.47
CA PHE A 55 17.10 -25.10 -15.93
C PHE A 55 18.56 -24.96 -15.47
N ASN A 56 19.15 -26.03 -14.91
CA ASN A 56 20.54 -26.01 -14.44
C ASN A 56 21.56 -26.00 -15.58
N ASN A 57 21.19 -26.48 -16.77
CA ASN A 57 22.05 -26.49 -17.95
C ASN A 57 21.95 -25.19 -18.78
N LEU A 58 21.17 -24.21 -18.34
CA LEU A 58 20.94 -22.97 -19.07
C LEU A 58 21.40 -21.75 -18.26
N ILE A 59 21.87 -20.73 -18.95
CA ILE A 59 22.33 -19.47 -18.33
C ILE A 59 22.01 -18.26 -19.23
N ILE A 60 21.75 -17.11 -18.61
CA ILE A 60 21.50 -15.84 -19.31
C ILE A 60 22.79 -15.05 -19.46
N LEU A 61 23.17 -14.75 -20.71
CA LEU A 61 24.36 -13.98 -21.05
C LEU A 61 24.02 -12.79 -21.98
N CYS A 62 24.91 -11.80 -22.04
CA CYS A 62 24.89 -10.81 -23.12
C CYS A 62 25.53 -11.39 -24.39
N PRO A 63 25.30 -10.80 -25.58
CA PRO A 63 25.78 -11.38 -26.84
C PRO A 63 27.29 -11.55 -26.90
N ASN A 64 28.03 -10.63 -26.29
CA ASN A 64 29.49 -10.70 -26.21
C ASN A 64 29.93 -11.90 -25.34
N CYS A 65 29.40 -12.02 -24.11
CA CYS A 65 29.78 -13.13 -23.22
C CYS A 65 29.38 -14.49 -23.79
N HIS A 66 28.23 -14.56 -24.46
CA HIS A 66 27.80 -15.78 -25.12
C HIS A 66 28.71 -16.14 -26.30
N THR A 67 29.07 -15.18 -27.15
CA THR A 67 30.03 -15.41 -28.25
C THR A 67 31.40 -15.88 -27.74
N GLU A 68 31.91 -15.24 -26.69
CA GLU A 68 33.19 -15.62 -26.08
C GLU A 68 33.16 -17.05 -25.52
N PHE A 69 32.02 -17.48 -24.98
CA PHE A 69 31.83 -18.85 -24.48
C PHE A 69 31.67 -19.86 -25.63
N ASP A 70 30.65 -19.68 -26.47
CA ASP A 70 30.23 -20.68 -27.46
C ASP A 70 31.16 -20.77 -28.68
N LYS A 71 31.76 -19.65 -29.12
CA LYS A 71 32.54 -19.61 -30.37
C LYS A 71 34.03 -19.49 -30.15
N ASN A 72 34.44 -18.68 -29.18
CA ASN A 72 35.85 -18.39 -28.94
C ASN A 72 36.49 -19.34 -27.91
N ASN A 73 35.70 -20.18 -27.24
CA ASN A 73 36.15 -21.09 -26.18
C ASN A 73 36.98 -20.36 -25.09
N LYS A 74 36.66 -19.10 -24.82
CA LYS A 74 37.37 -18.27 -23.84
C LYS A 74 37.08 -18.69 -22.40
N PHE A 75 35.95 -19.38 -22.20
CA PHE A 75 35.50 -19.87 -20.89
C PHE A 75 35.16 -21.35 -20.99
N THR A 76 35.53 -22.10 -19.97
CA THR A 76 35.21 -23.53 -19.81
C THR A 76 33.78 -23.72 -19.30
N LYS A 77 33.23 -24.93 -19.46
CA LYS A 77 31.89 -25.29 -18.99
C LYS A 77 31.80 -25.20 -17.47
N GLU A 78 32.87 -25.58 -16.77
CA GLU A 78 33.03 -25.51 -15.32
C GLU A 78 33.02 -24.05 -14.83
N GLU A 79 33.71 -23.14 -15.52
CA GLU A 79 33.67 -21.71 -15.22
C GLU A 79 32.27 -21.14 -15.39
N VAL A 80 31.58 -21.42 -16.50
CA VAL A 80 30.22 -20.91 -16.73
C VAL A 80 29.22 -21.51 -15.73
N LYS A 81 29.39 -22.77 -15.34
CA LYS A 81 28.61 -23.39 -14.26
C LYS A 81 28.82 -22.62 -12.94
N SER A 82 30.07 -22.27 -12.61
CA SER A 82 30.36 -21.47 -11.42
C SER A 82 29.70 -20.09 -11.45
N TRP A 83 29.47 -19.48 -12.62
CA TRP A 83 28.76 -18.20 -12.73
C TRP A 83 27.31 -18.30 -12.26
N LYS A 84 26.65 -19.43 -12.53
CA LYS A 84 25.29 -19.69 -12.05
C LYS A 84 25.27 -19.85 -10.53
N ASP A 85 26.26 -20.52 -9.95
CA ASP A 85 26.40 -20.66 -8.50
C ASP A 85 26.67 -19.30 -7.83
N ASN A 86 27.56 -18.48 -8.41
CA ASN A 86 27.80 -17.10 -7.99
C ASN A 86 26.51 -16.26 -8.04
N ARG A 87 25.67 -16.44 -9.07
CA ARG A 87 24.39 -15.75 -9.16
C ARG A 87 23.42 -16.16 -8.05
N ARG A 88 23.36 -17.46 -7.72
CA ARG A 88 22.54 -17.96 -6.61
C ARG A 88 23.01 -17.44 -5.26
N GLU A 89 24.32 -17.32 -5.06
CA GLU A 89 24.88 -16.71 -3.85
C GLU A 89 24.52 -15.22 -3.76
N PHE A 90 24.64 -14.48 -4.88
CA PHE A 90 24.19 -13.09 -4.96
C PHE A 90 22.70 -12.94 -4.60
N ILE A 91 21.83 -13.79 -5.16
CA ILE A 91 20.40 -13.82 -4.84
C ILE A 91 20.18 -14.13 -3.36
N SER A 92 20.89 -15.09 -2.79
CA SER A 92 20.80 -15.42 -1.36
C SER A 92 21.20 -14.24 -0.47
N LYS A 93 22.22 -13.46 -0.87
CA LYS A 93 22.62 -12.23 -0.19
C LYS A 93 21.54 -11.16 -0.30
N LEU A 94 20.99 -10.94 -1.50
CA LEU A 94 19.91 -9.98 -1.72
C LEU A 94 18.64 -10.33 -0.93
N PHE A 95 18.29 -11.61 -0.84
CA PHE A 95 17.16 -12.07 -0.03
C PHE A 95 17.34 -11.75 1.45
N LYS A 96 18.58 -11.67 1.96
CA LYS A 96 18.87 -11.33 3.36
C LYS A 96 18.79 -9.82 3.64
N THR A 97 18.62 -8.97 2.63
CA THR A 97 18.50 -7.53 2.81
C THR A 97 17.30 -7.19 3.69
N LYS A 98 17.57 -6.45 4.76
CA LYS A 98 16.57 -5.94 5.71
C LYS A 98 16.51 -4.43 5.64
N PHE A 99 15.30 -3.90 5.70
CA PHE A 99 15.02 -2.47 5.77
C PHE A 99 14.62 -2.11 7.19
N SER A 100 15.04 -0.93 7.66
CA SER A 100 14.75 -0.49 9.03
C SER A 100 13.32 0.02 9.20
N ASN A 101 12.70 0.48 8.12
CA ASN A 101 11.36 1.07 8.11
C ASN A 101 10.74 1.02 6.71
N PHE A 102 9.43 1.27 6.65
CA PHE A 102 8.67 1.24 5.40
C PHE A 102 9.17 2.24 4.36
N GLU A 103 9.53 3.46 4.74
CA GLU A 103 9.98 4.48 3.78
C GLU A 103 11.30 4.08 3.07
N SER A 104 12.24 3.44 3.78
CA SER A 104 13.46 2.90 3.16
C SER A 104 13.17 1.76 2.19
N LEU A 105 12.26 0.84 2.54
CA LEU A 105 11.82 -0.25 1.68
C LEU A 105 11.06 0.27 0.45
N LYS A 106 10.16 1.25 0.66
CA LYS A 106 9.39 1.90 -0.38
C LYS A 106 10.31 2.58 -1.39
N ARG A 107 11.32 3.32 -0.93
CA ARG A 107 12.31 3.96 -1.82
C ARG A 107 13.00 2.95 -2.74
N GLU A 108 13.33 1.78 -2.23
CA GLU A 108 13.95 0.70 -3.02
C GLU A 108 12.99 0.12 -4.06
N LEU A 109 11.74 -0.16 -3.67
CA LEU A 109 10.80 -0.90 -4.51
C LEU A 109 9.96 -0.02 -5.46
N LEU A 110 9.75 1.24 -5.12
CA LEU A 110 8.88 2.15 -5.87
C LEU A 110 9.24 2.25 -7.36
N PRO A 111 10.53 2.33 -7.78
CA PRO A 111 10.88 2.35 -9.21
C PRO A 111 10.39 1.10 -9.96
N TYR A 112 10.46 -0.08 -9.34
CA TYR A 112 10.03 -1.33 -9.95
C TYR A 112 8.50 -1.42 -10.05
N PHE A 113 7.78 -0.96 -9.02
CA PHE A 113 6.32 -0.89 -9.08
C PHE A 113 5.81 0.08 -10.15
N ILE A 114 6.42 1.27 -10.25
CA ILE A 114 6.09 2.26 -11.28
C ILE A 114 6.36 1.68 -12.67
N GLU A 115 7.54 1.10 -12.90
CA GLU A 115 7.90 0.50 -14.19
C GLU A 115 6.92 -0.63 -14.54
N ASN A 116 6.60 -1.52 -13.60
CA ASN A 116 5.66 -2.62 -13.83
C ASN A 116 4.27 -2.10 -14.19
N LYS A 117 3.78 -1.08 -13.49
CA LYS A 117 2.49 -0.46 -13.76
C LYS A 117 2.46 0.16 -15.16
N MET A 118 3.48 0.93 -15.51
CA MET A 118 3.60 1.55 -16.85
C MET A 118 3.62 0.48 -17.96
N LEU A 119 4.41 -0.58 -17.78
CA LEU A 119 4.48 -1.67 -18.75
C LEU A 119 3.12 -2.39 -18.90
N PHE A 120 2.43 -2.63 -17.79
CA PHE A 120 1.10 -3.23 -17.81
C PHE A 120 0.08 -2.33 -18.53
N GLU A 121 -0.01 -1.06 -18.17
CA GLU A 121 -0.98 -0.15 -18.78
C GLU A 121 -0.69 0.07 -20.28
N GLN A 122 0.57 0.28 -20.65
CA GLN A 122 0.94 0.60 -22.03
C GLN A 122 0.85 -0.62 -22.95
N TYR A 123 1.36 -1.78 -22.53
CA TYR A 123 1.54 -2.93 -23.42
C TYR A 123 0.45 -4.00 -23.25
N TYR A 124 -0.16 -4.12 -22.06
CA TYR A 124 -1.25 -5.07 -21.85
C TYR A 124 -2.62 -4.46 -22.08
N ILE A 125 -2.91 -3.32 -21.45
CA ILE A 125 -4.25 -2.69 -21.52
C ILE A 125 -4.43 -1.97 -22.85
N ASN A 126 -3.45 -1.16 -23.25
CA ASN A 126 -3.52 -0.32 -24.45
C ASN A 126 -2.80 -0.91 -25.67
N GLY A 127 -2.06 -2.00 -25.48
CA GLY A 127 -1.20 -2.60 -26.50
C GLY A 127 -1.76 -3.88 -27.12
N SER A 128 -0.96 -4.49 -27.99
CA SER A 128 -1.22 -5.81 -28.58
C SER A 128 -0.59 -6.95 -27.77
N ILE A 129 -0.99 -8.19 -28.06
CA ILE A 129 -0.40 -9.36 -27.43
C ILE A 129 1.10 -9.48 -27.74
N GLU A 130 1.54 -9.11 -28.95
CA GLU A 130 2.96 -9.11 -29.35
C GLU A 130 3.76 -8.07 -28.57
N GLN A 131 3.19 -6.87 -28.41
CA GLN A 131 3.75 -5.79 -27.60
C GLN A 131 3.85 -6.19 -26.13
N TRP A 132 2.85 -6.89 -25.60
CA TRP A 132 2.91 -7.40 -24.26
C TRP A 132 3.99 -8.50 -24.08
N ILE A 133 4.07 -9.44 -25.03
CA ILE A 133 5.07 -10.51 -25.01
C ILE A 133 6.49 -9.93 -24.98
N SER A 134 6.74 -8.81 -25.67
CA SER A 134 8.08 -8.20 -25.71
C SER A 134 8.54 -7.61 -24.36
N VAL A 135 7.61 -7.26 -23.46
CA VAL A 135 7.92 -6.68 -22.14
C VAL A 135 7.70 -7.66 -20.98
N GLU A 136 7.15 -8.86 -21.24
CA GLU A 136 6.86 -9.87 -20.21
C GLU A 136 8.13 -10.23 -19.42
N THR A 137 9.24 -10.43 -20.11
CA THR A 137 10.52 -10.78 -19.49
C THR A 137 10.94 -9.74 -18.45
N LYS A 138 10.78 -8.46 -18.77
CA LYS A 138 11.13 -7.35 -17.87
C LYS A 138 10.27 -7.36 -16.61
N LEU A 139 8.96 -7.59 -16.75
CA LEU A 139 8.05 -7.75 -15.61
C LEU A 139 8.43 -8.93 -14.71
N ILE A 140 8.82 -10.07 -15.29
CA ILE A 140 9.29 -11.23 -14.52
C ILE A 140 10.50 -10.86 -13.68
N THR A 141 11.48 -10.16 -14.27
CA THR A 141 12.70 -9.77 -13.55
C THR A 141 12.43 -8.78 -12.42
N ASN A 142 11.55 -7.80 -12.65
CA ASN A 142 11.15 -6.83 -11.63
C ASN A 142 10.35 -7.49 -10.52
N ASN A 143 9.40 -8.36 -10.88
CA ASN A 143 8.58 -9.10 -9.92
C ASN A 143 9.42 -10.01 -9.02
N GLU A 144 10.41 -10.71 -9.56
CA GLU A 144 11.29 -11.55 -8.74
C GLU A 144 12.08 -10.69 -7.74
N TYR A 145 12.61 -9.53 -8.16
CA TYR A 145 13.28 -8.59 -7.26
C TYR A 145 12.36 -8.10 -6.14
N ILE A 146 11.16 -7.60 -6.50
CA ILE A 146 10.14 -7.13 -5.56
C ILE A 146 9.80 -8.23 -4.56
N LYS A 147 9.52 -9.44 -5.04
CA LYS A 147 9.17 -10.58 -4.20
C LYS A 147 10.27 -10.90 -3.19
N MET A 148 11.54 -10.97 -3.62
CA MET A 148 12.66 -11.30 -2.74
C MET A 148 12.78 -10.29 -1.59
N ILE A 149 12.70 -8.99 -1.90
CA ILE A 149 12.75 -7.94 -0.88
C ILE A 149 11.55 -8.03 0.06
N LEU A 150 10.33 -8.15 -0.46
CA LEU A 150 9.13 -8.20 0.37
C LEU A 150 9.11 -9.42 1.31
N GLN A 151 9.49 -10.60 0.83
CA GLN A 151 9.46 -11.83 1.61
C GLN A 151 10.34 -11.76 2.86
N ASN A 152 11.47 -11.08 2.78
CA ASN A 152 12.35 -10.89 3.93
C ASN A 152 12.00 -9.65 4.76
N ASN A 153 10.98 -8.86 4.42
CA ASN A 153 10.66 -7.61 5.13
C ASN A 153 9.17 -7.51 5.48
N LEU A 154 8.51 -8.66 5.67
CA LEU A 154 7.07 -8.71 5.96
C LEU A 154 6.69 -8.03 7.27
N GLU A 155 7.59 -7.97 8.24
CA GLU A 155 7.37 -7.36 9.55
C GLU A 155 7.16 -5.84 9.52
N ILE A 156 7.56 -5.18 8.43
CA ILE A 156 7.40 -3.73 8.23
C ILE A 156 5.93 -3.37 7.95
N PHE A 157 5.14 -4.33 7.46
CA PHE A 157 3.78 -4.06 7.03
C PHE A 157 2.78 -4.18 8.17
N GLN A 158 1.85 -3.23 8.17
CA GLN A 158 0.76 -3.19 9.13
C GLN A 158 -0.05 -4.51 9.13
N ARG A 159 -0.26 -5.06 10.33
CA ARG A 159 -0.98 -6.33 10.55
C ARG A 159 -2.26 -6.11 11.36
N LEU A 160 -3.35 -6.74 10.91
CA LEU A 160 -4.59 -6.96 11.67
C LEU A 160 -5.02 -8.41 11.54
N ASP A 161 -5.83 -8.88 12.50
CA ASP A 161 -6.43 -10.21 12.44
C ASP A 161 -7.49 -10.31 11.34
N ASN A 162 -8.25 -9.23 11.11
CA ASN A 162 -9.10 -9.13 9.94
C ASN A 162 -8.24 -8.86 8.69
N LYS A 163 -8.18 -9.86 7.81
CA LYS A 163 -7.39 -9.86 6.57
C LYS A 163 -7.76 -8.73 5.61
N ASP A 164 -9.03 -8.34 5.57
CA ASP A 164 -9.54 -7.32 4.65
C ASP A 164 -8.95 -5.93 4.96
N TYR A 165 -8.45 -5.74 6.18
CA TYR A 165 -7.86 -4.49 6.64
C TYR A 165 -6.35 -4.58 6.90
N SER A 166 -5.70 -5.70 6.55
CA SER A 166 -4.28 -5.91 6.83
C SER A 166 -3.41 -5.69 5.59
N ASN A 167 -2.51 -4.70 5.66
CA ASN A 167 -1.52 -4.47 4.60
C ASN A 167 -0.58 -5.68 4.44
N LEU A 168 -0.19 -6.33 5.53
CA LEU A 168 0.57 -7.59 5.48
C LEU A 168 -0.16 -8.68 4.66
N HIS A 169 -1.49 -8.77 4.76
CA HIS A 169 -2.25 -9.72 3.97
C HIS A 169 -2.21 -9.36 2.47
N ILE A 170 -2.40 -8.08 2.14
CA ILE A 170 -2.30 -7.56 0.77
C ILE A 170 -0.92 -7.87 0.15
N ILE A 171 0.17 -7.66 0.91
CA ILE A 171 1.53 -7.98 0.45
C ILE A 171 1.74 -9.49 0.23
N LYS A 172 1.15 -10.35 1.07
CA LYS A 172 1.19 -11.80 0.86
C LYS A 172 0.42 -12.21 -0.39
N GLN A 173 -0.69 -11.55 -0.71
CA GLN A 173 -1.43 -11.77 -1.95
C GLN A 173 -0.59 -11.34 -3.18
N LEU A 174 0.13 -10.21 -3.09
CA LEU A 174 1.05 -9.78 -4.14
C LEU A 174 2.15 -10.82 -4.40
N ILE A 175 2.76 -11.36 -3.34
CA ILE A 175 3.79 -12.41 -3.46
C ILE A 175 3.21 -13.65 -4.17
N ALA A 176 2.00 -14.06 -3.80
CA ALA A 176 1.32 -15.18 -4.44
C ALA A 176 0.97 -14.89 -5.92
N HIS A 177 0.53 -13.66 -6.22
CA HIS A 177 0.28 -13.20 -7.58
C HIS A 177 1.56 -13.27 -8.44
N ILE A 178 2.70 -12.81 -7.91
CA ILE A 178 4.01 -12.87 -8.59
C ILE A 178 4.39 -14.32 -8.91
N ASP A 179 4.19 -15.23 -7.96
CA ASP A 179 4.50 -16.64 -8.17
C ASP A 179 3.58 -17.29 -9.21
N GLU A 180 2.28 -16.99 -9.17
CA GLU A 180 1.36 -17.47 -10.20
C GLU A 180 1.72 -16.92 -11.59
N PHE A 181 1.96 -15.60 -11.69
CA PHE A 181 2.32 -14.93 -12.93
C PHE A 181 3.52 -15.59 -13.62
N LYS A 182 4.56 -15.94 -12.85
CA LYS A 182 5.73 -16.66 -13.34
C LYS A 182 5.41 -18.09 -13.78
N ASN A 183 4.55 -18.81 -13.05
CA ASN A 183 4.39 -20.27 -13.17
C ASN A 183 3.27 -20.74 -14.12
N THR A 184 2.16 -20.01 -14.25
CA THR A 184 0.91 -20.57 -14.84
C THR A 184 0.52 -20.00 -16.19
N ARG A 185 1.26 -19.03 -16.72
CA ARG A 185 0.84 -18.38 -17.96
C ARG A 185 1.19 -19.22 -19.21
N GLY A 186 0.33 -20.18 -19.53
CA GLY A 186 0.23 -20.78 -20.87
C GLY A 186 -0.67 -19.95 -21.79
N ASP A 187 -0.96 -20.46 -22.99
CA ASP A 187 -1.71 -19.77 -24.05
C ASP A 187 -3.20 -19.48 -23.72
N ILE A 188 -3.71 -19.97 -22.59
CA ILE A 188 -5.10 -19.80 -22.17
C ILE A 188 -5.15 -18.94 -20.91
N GLU A 189 -5.30 -17.64 -21.11
CA GLU A 189 -5.28 -16.60 -20.08
C GLU A 189 -6.43 -16.68 -19.07
N LYS A 190 -7.53 -17.38 -19.40
CA LYS A 190 -8.73 -17.52 -18.56
C LYS A 190 -8.56 -18.38 -17.29
N ALA A 191 -7.35 -18.84 -16.96
CA ALA A 191 -7.08 -19.71 -15.83
C ALA A 191 -6.43 -19.03 -14.60
N ARG A 192 -6.18 -17.70 -14.63
CA ARG A 192 -5.57 -17.00 -13.48
C ARG A 192 -6.50 -17.03 -12.27
N ARG A 193 -5.97 -17.49 -11.13
CA ARG A 193 -6.71 -17.59 -9.85
C ARG A 193 -6.41 -16.43 -8.91
N ILE A 194 -5.28 -15.75 -9.08
CA ILE A 194 -4.79 -14.67 -8.21
C ILE A 194 -4.51 -13.41 -9.03
N ILE A 195 -5.29 -12.37 -8.76
CA ILE A 195 -5.20 -11.06 -9.41
C ILE A 195 -4.26 -10.16 -8.63
N TYR A 196 -3.62 -9.21 -9.31
CA TYR A 196 -2.80 -8.17 -8.66
C TYR A 196 -3.67 -7.38 -7.66
N PRO A 197 -3.29 -7.30 -6.37
CA PRO A 197 -4.04 -6.54 -5.37
C PRO A 197 -3.75 -5.05 -5.57
N LYS A 198 -4.74 -4.31 -6.10
CA LYS A 198 -4.62 -2.88 -6.45
C LYS A 198 -4.28 -2.00 -5.25
N GLU A 199 -4.60 -2.46 -4.04
CA GLU A 199 -4.30 -1.81 -2.77
C GLU A 199 -2.79 -1.66 -2.53
N VAL A 200 -1.95 -2.45 -3.20
CA VAL A 200 -0.48 -2.26 -3.18
C VAL A 200 -0.11 -0.88 -3.69
N ASP A 201 -0.74 -0.40 -4.76
CA ASP A 201 -0.45 0.92 -5.31
C ASP A 201 -0.74 2.02 -4.28
N SER A 202 -1.77 1.84 -3.44
CA SER A 202 -2.09 2.73 -2.34
C SER A 202 -1.02 2.68 -1.25
N ILE A 203 -0.66 1.48 -0.77
CA ILE A 203 0.37 1.29 0.26
C ILE A 203 1.67 2.01 -0.13
N PHE A 204 2.10 1.87 -1.39
CA PHE A 204 3.33 2.48 -1.90
C PHE A 204 3.16 3.94 -2.38
N GLY A 205 1.96 4.52 -2.31
CA GLY A 205 1.69 5.90 -2.69
C GLY A 205 1.72 6.18 -4.20
N ILE A 206 1.51 5.15 -5.03
CA ILE A 206 1.46 5.21 -6.50
C ILE A 206 0.08 5.68 -6.97
N THR A 207 -0.99 5.08 -6.44
CA THR A 207 -2.36 5.44 -6.79
C THR A 207 -3.23 5.29 -5.56
N PRO A 208 -3.84 6.40 -5.09
CA PRO A 208 -4.64 6.36 -3.87
C PRO A 208 -5.95 5.60 -4.10
N ILE A 209 -6.47 5.01 -3.03
CA ILE A 209 -7.88 4.57 -3.03
C ILE A 209 -8.76 5.80 -2.86
N ASP A 210 -9.59 6.05 -3.87
CA ASP A 210 -10.60 7.09 -3.85
C ASP A 210 -11.99 6.44 -3.79
N SER A 211 -12.53 6.36 -2.57
CA SER A 211 -13.82 5.73 -2.29
C SER A 211 -14.64 6.56 -1.31
N ASN A 212 -15.94 6.27 -1.22
CA ASN A 212 -16.82 6.88 -0.21
C ASN A 212 -16.62 6.29 1.19
N ASP A 213 -15.98 5.12 1.28
CA ASP A 213 -15.55 4.52 2.54
C ASP A 213 -14.14 5.02 2.90
N TYR A 214 -13.92 5.30 4.18
CA TYR A 214 -12.67 5.84 4.66
C TYR A 214 -12.44 5.52 6.13
N PHE A 215 -11.19 5.74 6.56
CA PHE A 215 -10.70 5.46 7.89
C PHE A 215 -11.57 6.13 8.97
N GLU A 216 -11.96 5.36 10.00
CA GLU A 216 -13.02 5.77 10.94
C GLU A 216 -12.53 6.26 12.30
N ASN A 217 -11.22 6.35 12.54
CA ASN A 217 -10.68 6.54 13.89
C ASN A 217 -10.08 7.95 14.06
N VAL A 218 -10.85 8.86 14.67
CA VAL A 218 -10.41 10.25 14.93
C VAL A 218 -9.16 10.28 15.81
N ASP A 219 -9.16 9.51 16.90
CA ASP A 219 -8.07 9.50 17.89
C ASP A 219 -6.72 9.10 17.28
N SER A 220 -6.72 8.23 16.26
CA SER A 220 -5.49 7.87 15.55
C SER A 220 -5.00 8.97 14.61
N ILE A 221 -5.90 9.82 14.09
CA ILE A 221 -5.51 11.00 13.30
C ILE A 221 -4.95 12.08 14.22
N GLU A 222 -5.61 12.36 15.34
CA GLU A 222 -5.11 13.29 16.36
C GLU A 222 -3.73 12.84 16.87
N ALA A 223 -3.53 11.54 17.12
CA ALA A 223 -2.20 11.03 17.48
C ALA A 223 -1.12 11.29 16.41
N LEU A 224 -1.47 11.25 15.11
CA LEU A 224 -0.53 11.64 14.04
C LEU A 224 -0.29 13.16 13.99
N MET A 225 -1.28 13.96 14.37
CA MET A 225 -1.13 15.42 14.50
C MET A 225 -0.19 15.78 15.66
N ASP A 226 -0.37 15.15 16.81
CA ASP A 226 0.48 15.33 18.01
C ASP A 226 1.94 14.97 17.73
N LEU A 227 2.18 13.95 16.89
CA LEU A 227 3.51 13.53 16.46
C LEU A 227 4.12 14.46 15.39
N GLY A 228 3.39 15.48 14.91
CA GLY A 228 3.82 16.39 13.86
C GLY A 228 3.90 15.75 12.47
N ILE A 229 3.29 14.58 12.28
CA ILE A 229 3.24 13.87 10.99
C ILE A 229 2.15 14.45 10.10
N VAL A 230 0.99 14.76 10.70
CA VAL A 230 -0.14 15.41 10.03
C VAL A 230 -0.16 16.88 10.42
N LYS A 231 0.04 17.75 9.42
CA LYS A 231 -0.01 19.20 9.56
C LYS A 231 -1.44 19.71 9.68
N LYS A 232 -2.38 19.10 8.96
CA LYS A 232 -3.79 19.49 8.96
C LYS A 232 -4.70 18.34 8.56
N CYS A 233 -5.83 18.19 9.24
CA CYS A 233 -6.96 17.38 8.76
C CYS A 233 -8.03 18.32 8.17
N VAL A 234 -8.54 18.00 6.99
CA VAL A 234 -9.62 18.75 6.32
C VAL A 234 -10.89 17.91 6.35
N LEU A 235 -11.84 18.33 7.19
CA LEU A 235 -13.15 17.72 7.39
C LEU A 235 -14.27 18.66 6.91
N GLY A 236 -15.50 18.16 6.96
CA GLY A 236 -16.71 18.85 6.51
C GLY A 236 -16.94 18.79 5.00
N ILE A 237 -16.12 18.03 4.27
CA ILE A 237 -16.17 17.93 2.80
C ILE A 237 -16.44 16.51 2.34
N MET A 238 -16.84 16.35 1.07
CA MET A 238 -17.19 15.05 0.47
C MET A 238 -16.02 14.07 0.45
N LYS A 239 -14.80 14.54 0.15
CA LYS A 239 -13.58 13.74 0.11
C LYS A 239 -12.58 14.30 1.13
N PRO A 240 -12.75 13.99 2.42
CA PRO A 240 -11.92 14.57 3.45
C PRO A 240 -10.50 13.99 3.37
N TYR A 241 -9.51 14.78 3.76
CA TYR A 241 -8.10 14.47 3.54
C TYR A 241 -7.19 15.07 4.60
N LEU A 242 -5.99 14.53 4.69
CA LEU A 242 -4.90 15.03 5.50
C LEU A 242 -3.91 15.79 4.61
N ILE A 243 -3.28 16.81 5.19
CA ILE A 243 -2.03 17.39 4.70
C ILE A 243 -0.94 16.92 5.65
N LEU A 244 0.03 16.20 5.10
CA LEU A 244 1.20 15.74 5.85
C LEU A 244 2.21 16.88 6.04
N ASN A 245 3.23 16.65 6.86
CA ASN A 245 4.28 17.63 7.15
C ASN A 245 5.10 18.07 5.91
N ASP A 246 5.20 17.23 4.89
CA ASP A 246 5.83 17.50 3.60
C ASP A 246 4.87 18.10 2.56
N ASP A 247 3.70 18.59 3.01
CA ASP A 247 2.60 19.11 2.21
C ASP A 247 1.94 18.08 1.27
N THR A 248 2.25 16.79 1.41
CA THR A 248 1.55 15.72 0.69
C THR A 248 0.08 15.65 1.12
N LYS A 249 -0.82 15.65 0.14
CA LYS A 249 -2.24 15.40 0.35
C LYS A 249 -2.52 13.89 0.41
N LEU A 250 -3.13 13.43 1.51
CA LEU A 250 -3.54 12.03 1.72
C LEU A 250 -5.05 11.94 1.93
N LEU A 251 -5.79 11.30 1.03
CA LEU A 251 -7.23 11.08 1.22
C LEU A 251 -7.46 10.18 2.43
N LEU A 252 -8.49 10.46 3.23
CA LEU A 252 -8.88 9.55 4.32
C LEU A 252 -9.40 8.20 3.78
N SER A 253 -9.89 8.19 2.54
CA SER A 253 -10.29 6.98 1.81
C SER A 253 -9.11 6.14 1.32
N ASP A 254 -7.88 6.68 1.35
CA ASP A 254 -6.65 5.97 1.04
C ASP A 254 -6.22 5.08 2.22
N THR A 255 -7.12 4.20 2.65
CA THR A 255 -7.03 3.50 3.92
C THR A 255 -5.82 2.57 4.05
N PRO A 256 -5.33 1.85 3.02
CA PRO A 256 -4.10 1.06 3.15
C PRO A 256 -2.89 1.95 3.48
N ARG A 257 -2.74 3.08 2.78
CA ARG A 257 -1.67 4.04 3.03
C ARG A 257 -1.77 4.65 4.42
N LEU A 258 -2.97 5.08 4.83
CA LEU A 258 -3.19 5.66 6.15
C LEU A 258 -2.95 4.64 7.28
N ARG A 259 -3.35 3.39 7.11
CA ARG A 259 -3.03 2.31 8.07
C ARG A 259 -1.53 2.08 8.18
N GLN A 260 -0.80 2.09 7.06
CA GLN A 260 0.66 1.98 7.09
C GLN A 260 1.28 3.17 7.83
N LEU A 261 0.81 4.40 7.55
CA LEU A 261 1.28 5.60 8.24
C LEU A 261 1.05 5.53 9.76
N CYS A 262 -0.14 5.09 10.19
CA CYS A 262 -0.44 4.86 11.61
C CYS A 262 0.45 3.77 12.23
N HIS A 263 0.76 2.72 11.48
CA HIS A 263 1.62 1.64 11.94
C HIS A 263 3.07 2.12 12.15
N ASP A 264 3.63 2.78 11.14
CA ASP A 264 5.00 3.27 11.12
C ASP A 264 5.27 4.26 12.27
N ASN A 265 4.23 4.98 12.72
CA ASN A 265 4.30 6.00 13.76
C ASN A 265 3.67 5.59 15.09
N HIS A 266 3.29 4.31 15.27
CA HIS A 266 2.63 3.82 16.49
C HIS A 266 1.39 4.65 16.90
N ALA A 267 0.65 5.16 15.92
CA ALA A 267 -0.43 6.12 16.12
C ALA A 267 -1.82 5.47 16.22
N PHE A 268 -1.94 4.14 16.13
CA PHE A 268 -3.22 3.49 16.37
C PHE A 268 -3.70 3.74 17.82
N ARG A 269 -4.95 4.18 17.94
CA ARG A 269 -5.65 4.41 19.21
C ARG A 269 -6.96 3.63 19.24
N ARG A 270 -7.53 3.45 20.43
CA ARG A 270 -8.91 2.97 20.56
C ARG A 270 -9.82 4.00 19.89
N MET A 271 -10.74 3.53 19.04
CA MET A 271 -11.70 4.40 18.38
C MET A 271 -12.72 4.89 19.41
N ASN A 272 -12.64 6.18 19.77
CA ASN A 272 -13.63 6.82 20.62
C ASN A 272 -14.64 7.57 19.75
N VAL A 273 -14.18 8.34 18.75
CA VAL A 273 -15.07 9.05 17.82
C VAL A 273 -14.93 8.51 16.40
N ARG A 274 -16.08 8.27 15.76
CA ARG A 274 -16.15 7.86 14.35
C ARG A 274 -15.97 9.04 13.42
N LEU A 275 -14.96 8.95 12.55
CA LEU A 275 -14.58 10.04 11.66
C LEU A 275 -15.68 10.38 10.64
N LYS A 276 -16.45 9.39 10.13
CA LYS A 276 -17.59 9.67 9.25
C LYS A 276 -18.68 10.50 9.94
N SER A 277 -19.02 10.16 11.18
CA SER A 277 -20.05 10.86 11.94
C SER A 277 -19.63 12.30 12.24
N LEU A 278 -18.36 12.50 12.61
CA LEU A 278 -17.80 13.84 12.81
C LEU A 278 -17.79 14.64 11.49
N ASN A 279 -17.26 14.06 10.41
CA ASN A 279 -17.21 14.72 9.10
C ASN A 279 -18.62 15.11 8.61
N PHE A 280 -19.62 14.28 8.87
CA PHE A 280 -21.01 14.59 8.54
C PHE A 280 -21.55 15.78 9.35
N ALA A 281 -21.36 15.79 10.67
CA ALA A 281 -21.75 16.92 11.52
C ALA A 281 -21.11 18.24 11.05
N LEU A 282 -19.81 18.21 10.79
CA LEU A 282 -19.06 19.38 10.29
C LEU A 282 -19.52 19.81 8.89
N SER A 283 -19.84 18.85 8.01
CA SER A 283 -20.35 19.17 6.67
C SER A 283 -21.70 19.87 6.71
N TYR A 284 -22.52 19.56 7.73
CA TYR A 284 -23.81 20.20 7.92
C TYR A 284 -23.65 21.68 8.31
N ILE A 285 -22.68 22.01 9.18
CA ILE A 285 -22.32 23.40 9.51
C ILE A 285 -22.02 24.18 8.23
N LEU A 286 -21.09 23.68 7.41
CA LEU A 286 -20.68 24.34 6.17
C LEU A 286 -21.84 24.47 5.17
N LYS A 287 -22.72 23.46 5.09
CA LYS A 287 -23.89 23.49 4.20
C LYS A 287 -24.90 24.59 4.58
N GLN A 288 -24.96 24.99 5.84
CA GLN A 288 -25.80 26.11 6.29
C GLN A 288 -25.12 27.48 6.09
N GLY A 289 -23.92 27.54 5.50
CA GLY A 289 -23.18 28.79 5.28
C GLY A 289 -22.33 29.24 6.46
N GLU A 290 -22.29 28.44 7.53
CA GLU A 290 -21.48 28.72 8.70
C GLU A 290 -20.03 28.25 8.55
N SER A 291 -19.14 28.80 9.36
CA SER A 291 -17.73 28.39 9.42
C SER A 291 -17.37 27.94 10.84
N PHE A 292 -16.42 27.01 10.93
CA PHE A 292 -15.89 26.52 12.20
C PHE A 292 -14.36 26.46 12.13
N TYR A 293 -13.72 26.44 13.30
CA TYR A 293 -12.30 26.19 13.41
C TYR A 293 -12.01 25.20 14.54
N HIS A 294 -11.06 24.30 14.31
CA HIS A 294 -10.62 23.35 15.32
C HIS A 294 -9.87 24.07 16.44
N LEU A 295 -10.10 23.63 17.68
CA LEU A 295 -9.45 24.17 18.88
C LEU A 295 -8.53 23.12 19.50
N GLU A 296 -7.50 23.58 20.21
CA GLU A 296 -6.65 22.73 21.07
C GLU A 296 -6.02 21.54 20.33
N ASP A 297 -5.68 21.73 19.05
CA ASP A 297 -5.20 20.67 18.15
C ASP A 297 -6.12 19.42 18.07
N SER A 298 -7.39 19.58 18.45
CA SER A 298 -8.39 18.51 18.42
C SER A 298 -9.35 18.64 17.24
N LEU A 299 -9.60 17.50 16.59
CA LEU A 299 -10.63 17.36 15.57
C LEU A 299 -12.03 17.35 16.16
N THR A 300 -12.17 16.94 17.42
CA THR A 300 -13.46 16.81 18.10
C THR A 300 -13.90 18.09 18.82
N VAL A 301 -13.05 19.10 18.93
CA VAL A 301 -13.39 20.39 19.56
C VAL A 301 -13.32 21.47 18.50
N VAL A 302 -14.42 22.20 18.31
CA VAL A 302 -14.47 23.31 17.37
C VAL A 302 -15.04 24.55 18.02
N GLN A 303 -14.60 25.71 17.55
CA GLN A 303 -15.37 26.93 17.72
C GLN A 303 -16.32 27.09 16.53
N LEU A 304 -17.57 27.45 16.84
CA LEU A 304 -18.57 27.92 15.91
C LEU A 304 -19.18 29.22 16.45
N ARG A 305 -18.91 30.35 15.79
CA ARG A 305 -19.24 31.70 16.31
C ARG A 305 -18.69 31.88 17.72
N ASP A 306 -19.56 32.17 18.70
CA ASP A 306 -19.20 32.33 20.11
C ASP A 306 -19.29 31.02 20.91
N TYR A 307 -19.66 29.90 20.28
CA TYR A 307 -19.82 28.60 20.94
C TYR A 307 -18.60 27.69 20.75
N LYS A 308 -18.07 27.19 21.87
CA LYS A 308 -17.11 26.11 21.92
C LYS A 308 -17.84 24.76 22.02
N ILE A 309 -17.72 23.96 20.98
CA ILE A 309 -18.48 22.72 20.78
C ILE A 309 -17.56 21.50 20.86
N LYS A 310 -17.90 20.52 21.69
CA LYS A 310 -17.25 19.21 21.76
C LYS A 310 -18.13 18.14 21.11
N PHE A 311 -17.57 17.39 20.18
CA PHE A 311 -18.20 16.20 19.60
C PHE A 311 -17.74 14.94 20.31
N VAL A 312 -18.70 14.07 20.65
CA VAL A 312 -18.46 12.79 21.33
C VAL A 312 -19.23 11.69 20.62
N TYR A 313 -18.89 10.42 20.86
CA TYR A 313 -19.62 9.29 20.29
C TYR A 313 -19.88 8.25 21.39
N GLU A 314 -20.96 8.46 22.15
CA GLU A 314 -21.35 7.60 23.26
C GLU A 314 -22.65 6.88 22.92
N TYR A 315 -22.73 5.56 23.16
CA TYR A 315 -23.97 4.81 22.94
C TYR A 315 -25.16 5.43 23.72
N CYS A 316 -24.89 5.87 24.96
CA CYS A 316 -25.73 6.75 25.74
C CYS A 316 -24.83 7.74 26.49
N LEU A 317 -24.90 9.01 26.13
CA LEU A 317 -24.14 10.06 26.81
C LEU A 317 -24.63 10.18 28.26
N SER A 318 -23.76 9.78 29.18
CA SER A 318 -24.10 9.56 30.59
C SER A 318 -23.57 10.66 31.50
N LYS A 319 -24.17 10.76 32.69
CA LYS A 319 -23.63 11.58 33.79
C LYS A 319 -22.17 11.20 34.11
N GLN A 320 -21.84 9.90 34.04
CA GLN A 320 -20.49 9.41 34.30
C GLN A 320 -19.48 9.95 33.30
N TYR A 321 -19.83 9.98 32.00
CA TYR A 321 -18.99 10.57 30.97
C TYR A 321 -18.69 12.04 31.28
N ILE A 322 -19.74 12.85 31.54
CA ILE A 322 -19.58 14.27 31.85
C ILE A 322 -18.72 14.47 33.11
N SER A 323 -18.91 13.63 34.13
CA SER A 323 -18.11 13.69 35.36
C SER A 323 -16.65 13.30 35.17
N SER A 324 -16.30 12.64 34.06
CA SER A 324 -14.93 12.21 33.75
C SER A 324 -14.13 13.24 32.95
N LEU A 325 -14.78 14.30 32.46
CA LEU A 325 -14.10 15.36 31.73
C LEU A 325 -13.18 16.14 32.69
N GLU A 326 -11.87 16.11 32.43
CA GLU A 326 -10.86 16.77 33.27
C GLU A 326 -11.03 18.30 33.30
N ILE A 327 -11.41 18.90 32.16
CA ILE A 327 -11.69 20.33 32.02
C ILE A 327 -13.04 20.48 31.33
N ILE A 328 -13.98 21.10 32.05
CA ILE A 328 -15.29 21.46 31.53
C ILE A 328 -15.23 22.92 31.09
N ASN A 329 -14.94 23.12 29.82
CA ASN A 329 -14.90 24.44 29.19
C ASN A 329 -15.48 24.33 27.77
N PHE A 330 -16.73 23.88 27.70
CA PHE A 330 -17.49 23.73 26.46
C PHE A 330 -18.90 24.29 26.68
N ASP A 331 -19.40 25.05 25.73
CA ASP A 331 -20.78 25.55 25.76
C ASP A 331 -21.76 24.45 25.33
N ILE A 332 -21.32 23.60 24.40
CA ILE A 332 -22.15 22.56 23.78
C ILE A 332 -21.38 21.25 23.71
N ILE A 333 -22.03 20.14 24.08
CA ILE A 333 -21.56 18.78 23.80
C ILE A 333 -22.56 18.09 22.87
N VAL A 334 -22.09 17.62 21.72
CA VAL A 334 -22.91 16.93 20.71
C VAL A 334 -22.58 15.45 20.73
N ASN A 335 -23.57 14.60 21.02
CA ASN A 335 -23.42 13.16 20.88
C ASN A 335 -23.72 12.73 19.44
N LEU A 336 -22.68 12.30 18.73
CA LEU A 336 -22.73 11.89 17.33
C LEU A 336 -23.43 10.53 17.12
N HIS A 337 -23.61 9.74 18.19
CA HIS A 337 -24.33 8.47 18.12
C HIS A 337 -25.85 8.72 18.03
N ASN A 338 -26.44 8.49 16.85
CA ASN A 338 -27.85 8.82 16.58
C ASN A 338 -28.81 7.60 16.51
N TRP A 339 -28.36 6.38 16.83
CA TRP A 339 -29.21 5.19 16.65
C TRP A 339 -30.36 5.05 17.68
N ASN A 340 -30.24 5.69 18.85
CA ASN A 340 -31.23 5.57 19.92
C ASN A 340 -32.18 6.78 20.01
N GLY A 341 -32.14 7.72 19.04
CA GLY A 341 -32.93 8.95 19.06
C GLY A 341 -32.80 9.70 20.39
N GLU A 342 -33.94 10.02 21.02
CA GLU A 342 -34.00 10.68 22.34
C GLU A 342 -33.27 9.90 23.46
N GLY A 343 -33.11 8.57 23.33
CA GLY A 343 -32.36 7.75 24.29
C GLY A 343 -30.84 7.88 24.20
N ALA A 344 -30.31 8.66 23.26
CA ALA A 344 -28.87 8.87 23.08
C ALA A 344 -28.23 9.67 24.21
N ILE A 345 -29.01 10.38 25.03
CA ILE A 345 -28.52 11.18 26.16
C ILE A 345 -29.37 10.89 27.39
N SER A 346 -28.73 10.53 28.50
CA SER A 346 -29.45 10.21 29.73
C SER A 346 -30.04 11.46 30.41
N THR A 347 -31.18 11.31 31.09
CA THR A 347 -31.80 12.41 31.86
C THR A 347 -30.85 12.96 32.93
N ASP A 348 -30.05 12.11 33.56
CA ASP A 348 -29.08 12.54 34.58
C ASP A 348 -27.87 13.28 33.97
N ALA A 349 -27.52 13.00 32.72
CA ALA A 349 -26.55 13.81 31.98
C ALA A 349 -27.10 15.23 31.76
N HIS A 350 -28.35 15.37 31.29
CA HIS A 350 -28.99 16.69 31.14
C HIS A 350 -29.03 17.48 32.45
N LYS A 351 -29.41 16.84 33.57
CA LYS A 351 -29.42 17.48 34.90
C LYS A 351 -28.04 17.98 35.31
N LEU A 352 -26.99 17.20 35.08
CA LEU A 352 -25.62 17.61 35.42
C LEU A 352 -25.12 18.73 34.49
N ALA A 353 -25.30 18.58 33.18
CA ALA A 353 -24.89 19.57 32.18
C ALA A 353 -25.54 20.94 32.43
N SER A 354 -26.84 20.97 32.75
CA SER A 354 -27.56 22.21 33.09
C SER A 354 -26.97 22.93 34.31
N LYS A 355 -26.52 22.18 35.33
CA LYS A 355 -25.83 22.77 36.50
C LYS A 355 -24.46 23.35 36.15
N LEU A 356 -23.82 22.81 35.11
CA LEU A 356 -22.51 23.23 34.62
C LEU A 356 -22.61 24.30 33.52
N GLY A 357 -23.82 24.72 33.13
CA GLY A 357 -24.03 25.68 32.04
C GLY A 357 -23.77 25.11 30.63
N ILE A 358 -23.76 23.78 30.48
CA ILE A 358 -23.49 23.10 29.20
C ILE A 358 -24.80 22.66 28.56
N VAL A 359 -24.94 22.88 27.25
CA VAL A 359 -26.04 22.33 26.46
C VAL A 359 -25.62 20.98 25.86
N LEU A 360 -26.47 19.97 25.98
CA LEU A 360 -26.26 18.68 25.35
C LEU A 360 -27.19 18.54 24.15
N TYR A 361 -26.64 18.13 23.01
CA TYR A 361 -27.41 17.89 21.79
C TYR A 361 -27.26 16.46 21.27
N THR A 362 -28.39 15.87 20.88
CA THR A 362 -28.40 14.80 19.89
C THR A 362 -28.00 15.36 18.51
N MET A 363 -27.78 14.51 17.53
CA MET A 363 -27.53 14.98 16.16
C MET A 363 -28.71 15.78 15.60
N ASP A 364 -29.94 15.35 15.87
CA ASP A 364 -31.14 16.03 15.37
C ASP A 364 -31.31 17.42 16.01
N ASP A 365 -31.09 17.51 17.33
CA ASP A 365 -31.10 18.80 18.05
C ASP A 365 -30.00 19.72 17.55
N PHE A 366 -28.80 19.18 17.31
CA PHE A 366 -27.68 19.92 16.77
C PHE A 366 -28.02 20.49 15.38
N TYR A 367 -28.65 19.72 14.50
CA TYR A 367 -29.09 20.22 13.19
C TYR A 367 -30.15 21.32 13.30
N GLY A 368 -31.05 21.21 14.27
CA GLY A 368 -32.02 22.24 14.60
C GLY A 368 -31.35 23.52 15.11
N PHE A 369 -30.31 23.39 15.93
CA PHE A 369 -29.49 24.51 16.42
C PHE A 369 -28.75 25.22 15.29
N ILE A 370 -28.04 24.49 14.43
CA ILE A 370 -27.28 25.09 13.32
C ILE A 370 -28.19 25.84 12.33
N LYS A 371 -29.43 25.37 12.11
CA LYS A 371 -30.42 26.07 11.26
C LYS A 371 -30.88 27.41 11.83
N LYS A 372 -30.78 27.60 13.15
CA LYS A 372 -31.32 28.77 13.85
C LYS A 372 -30.30 29.87 14.04
N ILE A 373 -29.01 29.52 14.10
CA ILE A 373 -27.95 30.49 14.30
C ILE A 373 -27.72 31.26 13.01
#